data_AF-A0A952VNR6-F1
#
_entry.id   AF-A0A952VNR6-F1
#
_cell.length_a   1.000
_cell.length_b   1.000
_cell.length_c   1.000
_cell.angle_alpha   90.00
_cell.angle_beta   90.00
_cell.angle_gamma   90.00
#
_symmetry.space_group_name_H-M   'P 1'
#
loop_
_entity.id
_entity.type
_entity.pdbx_description
1 polymer ?
#
loop_
_entity_poly.entity_id
_entity_poly.type
_entity_poly.pdbx_seq_one_letter_code
_entity_poly.pdbx_strand_id
1 'polypeptide(L)'
;MPKKFQRTDSQELPYWVYLNLSLEYVRWNTALGRIYPASYDSENGTLHFSMFASQRLRRGIEYFNFEQELEEERIRKFPQKISRLQGLFVFDTQEEAKKAEELWRSSSNHFQPDCLAEAGCEIGHNKSKHDSNWITYYFRNEAPKHPAHWKELYWGGKPYPHQNPVWETIVDRPLVLWNTELRQSVSNRLHEELPCSFLLRLGILACDLGYELGRTSITLVKENDCLQVRHMISFDEKLAIEVVKEIKRTKPEYMIHLQPKDEDIFFIVPDSSSSDFCITHRCFPKECP
;
A
#
# COMPACT_ATOMS: atom_id res chain seq x y z
N MET A 1 13.29 19.33 8.58
CA MET A 1 14.44 18.84 7.80
C MET A 1 13.97 17.63 7.01
N PRO A 2 14.19 17.55 5.70
CA PRO A 2 13.84 16.35 4.93
C PRO A 2 14.61 15.16 5.50
N LYS A 3 13.89 14.10 5.87
CA LYS A 3 14.52 12.89 6.39
C LYS A 3 15.16 12.16 5.22
N LYS A 4 16.47 12.31 5.05
CA LYS A 4 17.25 11.35 4.26
C LYS A 4 17.18 10.03 5.00
N PHE A 5 16.52 9.06 4.40
CA PHE A 5 16.54 7.69 4.88
C PHE A 5 17.99 7.23 4.74
N GLN A 6 18.69 7.12 5.87
CA GLN A 6 19.97 6.44 5.86
C GLN A 6 19.64 5.00 5.52
N ARG A 7 20.18 4.49 4.41
CA ARG A 7 20.36 3.05 4.22
C ARG A 7 21.33 2.62 5.31
N THR A 8 20.84 2.51 6.54
CA THR A 8 21.61 1.97 7.65
C THR A 8 21.93 0.55 7.27
N ASP A 9 23.11 0.07 7.66
CA ASP A 9 23.46 -1.36 7.63
C ASP A 9 22.53 -2.22 8.54
N SER A 10 21.36 -1.69 8.93
CA SER A 10 20.25 -2.44 9.46
C SER A 10 19.87 -3.48 8.42
N GLN A 11 20.14 -4.75 8.74
CA GLN A 11 19.60 -5.89 8.01
C GLN A 11 18.09 -5.62 7.79
N GLU A 12 17.61 -5.67 6.55
CA GLU A 12 16.17 -5.64 6.28
C GLU A 12 15.68 -7.09 6.35
N LEU A 13 14.52 -7.34 6.93
CA LEU A 13 13.92 -8.68 6.87
C LEU A 13 13.20 -8.84 5.52
N PRO A 14 13.41 -9.97 4.81
CA PRO A 14 12.69 -10.27 3.58
C PRO A 14 11.22 -10.52 3.87
N TYR A 15 10.37 -9.85 3.11
CA TYR A 15 8.94 -10.00 3.09
C TYR A 15 8.45 -10.21 1.66
N TRP A 16 7.27 -10.81 1.54
CA TRP A 16 6.57 -10.95 0.27
C TRP A 16 5.28 -10.13 0.30
N VAL A 17 4.99 -9.43 -0.78
CA VAL A 17 3.82 -8.56 -0.88
C VAL A 17 3.15 -8.71 -2.23
N TYR A 18 1.82 -8.87 -2.24
CA TYR A 18 1.05 -8.79 -3.47
C TYR A 18 0.64 -7.34 -3.73
N LEU A 19 0.94 -6.86 -4.94
CA LEU A 19 0.67 -5.50 -5.39
C LEU A 19 -0.42 -5.54 -6.45
N ASN A 20 -1.54 -4.85 -6.21
CA ASN A 20 -2.62 -4.75 -7.17
C ASN A 20 -2.29 -3.79 -8.32
N LEU A 21 -1.55 -4.29 -9.31
CA LEU A 21 -1.08 -3.52 -10.45
C LEU A 21 -2.19 -3.09 -11.42
N SER A 22 -3.46 -3.46 -11.18
CA SER A 22 -4.59 -2.87 -11.92
C SER A 22 -4.91 -1.44 -11.47
N LEU A 23 -4.33 -0.99 -10.35
CA LEU A 23 -4.59 0.31 -9.75
C LEU A 23 -3.42 1.27 -9.95
N GLU A 24 -3.72 2.46 -10.50
CA GLU A 24 -2.74 3.49 -10.85
C GLU A 24 -1.77 3.85 -9.73
N TYR A 25 -2.30 4.15 -8.55
CA TYR A 25 -1.50 4.53 -7.39
C TYR A 25 -0.60 3.39 -6.88
N VAL A 26 -1.02 2.14 -7.06
CA VAL A 26 -0.18 0.98 -6.72
C VAL A 26 0.96 0.85 -7.73
N ARG A 27 0.67 0.98 -9.04
CA ARG A 27 1.72 1.00 -10.08
C ARG A 27 2.73 2.11 -9.82
N TRP A 28 2.26 3.29 -9.48
CA TRP A 28 3.09 4.44 -9.15
C TRP A 28 4.06 4.16 -7.99
N ASN A 29 3.56 3.73 -6.82
CA ASN A 29 4.43 3.36 -5.69
C ASN A 29 5.37 2.19 -6.01
N THR A 30 4.89 1.24 -6.83
CA THR A 30 5.71 0.11 -7.29
C THR A 30 6.91 0.60 -8.10
N ALA A 31 6.71 1.54 -9.03
CA ALA A 31 7.81 2.13 -9.81
C ALA A 31 8.79 2.91 -8.93
N LEU A 32 8.28 3.72 -7.99
CA LEU A 32 9.12 4.40 -6.99
C LEU A 32 9.96 3.42 -6.16
N GLY A 33 9.48 2.19 -5.99
CA GLY A 33 10.17 1.14 -5.23
C GLY A 33 10.01 1.28 -3.72
N ARG A 34 9.08 2.12 -3.27
CA ARG A 34 8.80 2.32 -1.85
C ARG A 34 7.28 2.44 -1.62
N ILE A 35 6.79 1.76 -0.59
CA ILE A 35 5.38 1.78 -0.19
C ILE A 35 5.31 2.21 1.26
N TYR A 36 4.46 3.18 1.57
CA TYR A 36 4.37 3.79 2.89
C TYR A 36 3.08 3.38 3.62
N PRO A 37 3.14 3.05 4.92
CA PRO A 37 1.95 2.87 5.71
C PRO A 37 1.25 4.23 5.91
N ALA A 38 -0.06 4.20 6.11
CA ALA A 38 -0.82 5.42 6.35
C ALA A 38 -0.46 6.10 7.67
N SER A 39 0.00 5.31 8.66
CA SER A 39 0.52 5.82 9.93
C SER A 39 1.77 6.69 9.77
N TYR A 40 2.43 6.64 8.60
CA TYR A 40 3.56 7.51 8.29
C TYR A 40 3.15 8.98 8.16
N ASP A 41 1.90 9.22 7.76
CA ASP A 41 1.29 10.53 7.57
C ASP A 41 0.45 10.91 8.79
N SER A 42 1.12 11.40 9.83
CA SER A 42 0.43 11.88 11.04
C SER A 42 0.20 13.39 11.06
N GLU A 43 0.39 14.09 9.93
CA GLU A 43 0.22 15.54 9.88
C GLU A 43 -1.18 15.98 9.38
N ASN A 44 -1.79 16.92 10.11
CA ASN A 44 -2.93 17.75 9.72
C ASN A 44 -4.28 17.07 9.51
N GLY A 45 -4.89 16.54 10.59
CA GLY A 45 -6.36 16.37 10.71
C GLY A 45 -7.06 15.54 9.62
N THR A 46 -6.29 14.91 8.74
CA THR A 46 -6.73 14.17 7.57
C THR A 46 -6.59 12.69 7.89
N LEU A 47 -7.65 11.92 7.66
CA LEU A 47 -7.63 10.49 7.91
C LEU A 47 -6.92 9.80 6.75
N HIS A 48 -5.65 9.45 6.96
CA HIS A 48 -4.87 8.64 6.03
C HIS A 48 -5.26 7.16 6.15
N PHE A 49 -5.39 6.50 5.00
CA PHE A 49 -5.75 5.09 4.89
C PHE A 49 -4.68 4.27 4.18
N SER A 50 -4.53 3.02 4.60
CA SER A 50 -3.61 2.08 3.99
C SER A 50 -3.97 1.86 2.53
N MET A 51 -2.94 1.77 1.68
CA MET A 51 -3.04 1.38 0.29
C MET A 51 -3.78 0.05 0.10
N PHE A 52 -3.69 -0.86 1.07
CA PHE A 52 -4.36 -2.16 1.05
C PHE A 52 -5.79 -2.07 1.56
N ALA A 53 -6.03 -1.29 2.61
CA ALA A 53 -7.37 -1.09 3.16
C ALA A 53 -8.29 -0.41 2.14
N SER A 54 -7.81 0.63 1.45
CA SER A 54 -8.57 1.35 0.41
C SER A 54 -9.13 0.44 -0.69
N GLN A 55 -8.37 -0.58 -1.11
CA GLN A 55 -8.81 -1.55 -2.11
C GLN A 55 -10.01 -2.37 -1.63
N ARG A 56 -10.02 -2.71 -0.33
CA ARG A 56 -11.10 -3.47 0.27
C ARG A 56 -12.34 -2.59 0.51
N LEU A 57 -12.15 -1.30 0.79
CA LEU A 57 -13.26 -0.34 0.92
C LEU A 57 -14.07 -0.18 -0.37
N ARG A 58 -13.51 -0.49 -1.55
CA ARG A 58 -14.26 -0.55 -2.82
C ARG A 58 -15.40 -1.58 -2.80
N ARG A 59 -15.37 -2.54 -1.87
CA ARG A 59 -16.44 -3.54 -1.68
C ARG A 59 -17.71 -2.96 -1.05
N GLY A 60 -17.68 -1.71 -0.60
CA GLY A 60 -18.84 -0.98 -0.10
C GLY A 60 -18.85 -0.76 1.41
N ILE A 61 -19.93 -0.12 1.88
CA ILE A 61 -20.08 0.33 3.27
C ILE A 61 -20.07 -0.81 4.29
N GLU A 62 -20.53 -2.00 3.92
CA GLU A 62 -20.51 -3.17 4.82
C GLU A 62 -19.09 -3.57 5.20
N TYR A 63 -18.16 -3.52 4.24
CA TYR A 63 -16.75 -3.81 4.52
C TYR A 63 -16.12 -2.72 5.38
N PHE A 64 -16.48 -1.45 5.14
CA PHE A 64 -16.03 -0.33 5.96
C PHE A 64 -16.48 -0.50 7.42
N ASN A 65 -17.78 -0.77 7.65
CA ASN A 65 -18.32 -1.02 8.99
C ASN A 65 -17.63 -2.22 9.66
N PHE A 66 -17.40 -3.31 8.91
CA PHE A 66 -16.66 -4.47 9.41
C PHE A 66 -15.25 -4.09 9.90
N GLU A 67 -14.47 -3.36 9.10
CA GLU A 67 -13.12 -2.94 9.49
C GLU A 67 -13.16 -1.95 10.67
N GLN A 68 -14.17 -1.08 10.76
CA GLN A 68 -14.38 -0.21 11.92
C GLN A 68 -14.62 -1.01 13.20
N GLU A 69 -15.55 -1.96 13.18
CA GLU A 69 -15.81 -2.82 14.36
C GLU A 69 -14.59 -3.65 14.76
N LEU A 70 -13.80 -4.10 13.78
CA LEU A 70 -12.57 -4.83 14.03
C LEU A 70 -11.51 -3.90 14.65
N GLU A 71 -11.39 -2.67 14.16
CA GLU A 71 -10.49 -1.65 14.70
C GLU A 71 -10.87 -1.21 16.12
N GLU A 72 -12.16 -1.09 16.44
CA GLU A 72 -12.63 -0.79 17.80
C GLU A 72 -12.19 -1.85 18.81
N GLU A 73 -12.29 -3.13 18.44
CA GLU A 73 -11.80 -4.23 19.29
C GLU A 73 -10.28 -4.16 19.48
N ARG A 74 -9.54 -3.79 18.42
CA ARG A 74 -8.09 -3.57 18.49
C ARG A 74 -7.75 -2.47 19.47
N ILE A 75 -8.35 -1.29 19.31
CA ILE A 75 -8.09 -0.13 20.18
C ILE A 75 -8.37 -0.47 21.63
N ARG A 76 -9.48 -1.19 21.88
CA ARG A 76 -9.93 -1.51 23.24
C ARG A 76 -9.08 -2.56 23.95
N LYS A 77 -8.64 -3.61 23.25
CA LYS A 77 -7.99 -4.78 23.88
C LYS A 77 -6.57 -5.06 23.42
N PHE A 78 -6.20 -4.61 22.24
CA PHE A 78 -4.91 -4.88 21.61
C PHE A 78 -4.27 -3.60 21.05
N PRO A 79 -4.18 -2.49 21.81
CA PRO A 79 -3.72 -1.20 21.29
C PRO A 79 -2.29 -1.22 20.74
N GLN A 80 -1.47 -2.18 21.19
CA GLN A 80 -0.11 -2.45 20.70
C GLN A 80 -0.05 -3.16 19.34
N LYS A 81 -1.16 -3.70 18.84
CA LYS A 81 -1.24 -4.31 17.50
C LYS A 81 -1.42 -3.21 16.46
N ILE A 82 -0.86 -3.43 15.28
CA ILE A 82 -0.90 -2.49 14.16
C ILE A 82 -2.28 -2.52 13.53
N SER A 83 -2.84 -1.35 13.27
CA SER A 83 -4.14 -1.23 12.62
C SER A 83 -4.07 -1.74 11.18
N ARG A 84 -5.07 -2.54 10.79
CA ARG A 84 -5.30 -2.96 9.40
C ARG A 84 -5.64 -1.78 8.48
N LEU A 85 -6.20 -0.72 9.05
CA LEU A 85 -6.55 0.49 8.32
C LEU A 85 -5.33 1.35 8.00
N GLN A 86 -4.21 1.14 8.69
CA GLN A 86 -3.02 1.99 8.57
C GLN A 86 -1.77 1.25 8.09
N GLY A 87 -1.59 0.00 8.49
CA GLY A 87 -0.40 -0.78 8.17
C GLY A 87 -0.35 -1.32 6.74
N LEU A 88 0.79 -1.91 6.40
CA LEU A 88 1.04 -2.61 5.15
C LEU A 88 0.95 -4.12 5.38
N PHE A 89 0.31 -4.83 4.45
CA PHE A 89 0.14 -6.27 4.53
C PHE A 89 1.27 -6.97 3.78
N VAL A 90 1.93 -7.90 4.46
CA VAL A 90 3.04 -8.71 3.95
C VAL A 90 2.94 -10.14 4.42
N PHE A 91 3.72 -11.03 3.81
CA PHE A 91 3.93 -12.41 4.21
C PHE A 91 5.37 -12.60 4.67
N ASP A 92 5.56 -13.39 5.74
CA ASP A 92 6.90 -13.65 6.29
C ASP A 92 7.70 -14.62 5.41
N THR A 93 7.03 -15.44 4.58
CA THR A 93 7.68 -16.35 3.62
C THR A 93 6.95 -16.39 2.27
N GLN A 94 7.65 -16.79 1.21
CA GLN A 94 7.04 -16.99 -0.11
C GLN A 94 5.96 -18.07 -0.09
N GLU A 95 6.14 -19.12 0.74
CA GLU A 95 5.18 -20.20 0.89
C GLU A 95 3.89 -19.73 1.55
N GLU A 96 3.97 -18.83 2.54
CA GLU A 96 2.78 -18.18 3.13
C GLU A 96 2.04 -17.35 2.07
N ALA A 97 2.78 -16.59 1.25
CA ALA A 97 2.21 -15.83 0.14
C ALA A 97 1.49 -16.73 -0.88
N LYS A 98 2.10 -17.86 -1.27
CA LYS A 98 1.49 -18.82 -2.21
C LYS A 98 0.21 -19.46 -1.66
N LYS A 99 0.13 -19.74 -0.36
CA LYS A 99 -1.13 -20.23 0.25
C LYS A 99 -2.24 -19.20 0.17
N ALA A 100 -1.92 -17.93 0.41
CA ALA A 100 -2.85 -16.83 0.22
C ALA A 100 -3.29 -16.70 -1.24
N GLU A 101 -2.35 -16.87 -2.19
CA GLU A 101 -2.63 -16.90 -3.63
C GLU A 101 -3.66 -17.97 -3.97
N GLU A 102 -3.41 -19.22 -3.58
CA GLU A 102 -4.31 -20.35 -3.85
C GLU A 102 -5.72 -20.11 -3.29
N LEU A 103 -5.81 -19.56 -2.08
CA LEU A 103 -7.09 -19.31 -1.42
C LEU A 103 -7.88 -18.15 -2.03
N TRP A 104 -7.19 -17.11 -2.52
CA TRP A 104 -7.82 -15.83 -2.88
C TRP A 104 -7.76 -15.48 -4.37
N ARG A 105 -7.04 -16.25 -5.20
CA ARG A 105 -6.92 -16.02 -6.66
C ARG A 105 -8.27 -15.80 -7.36
N SER A 106 -9.31 -16.55 -6.98
CA SER A 106 -10.64 -16.40 -7.58
C SER A 106 -11.42 -15.17 -7.10
N SER A 107 -11.00 -14.58 -5.98
CA SER A 107 -11.73 -13.48 -5.30
C SER A 107 -11.11 -12.10 -5.53
N SER A 108 -9.95 -12.04 -6.21
CA SER A 108 -9.22 -10.80 -6.46
C SER A 108 -8.17 -11.00 -7.55
N ASN A 109 -8.12 -10.04 -8.48
CA ASN A 109 -7.24 -10.10 -9.65
C ASN A 109 -5.74 -9.92 -9.34
N HIS A 110 -5.36 -9.56 -8.10
CA HIS A 110 -3.95 -9.31 -7.75
C HIS A 110 -3.25 -10.43 -7.01
N PHE A 111 -3.96 -11.48 -6.60
CA PHE A 111 -3.33 -12.68 -6.03
C PHE A 111 -2.90 -13.61 -7.16
N GLN A 112 -1.84 -13.20 -7.85
CA GLN A 112 -1.23 -13.90 -8.98
C GLN A 112 0.28 -13.68 -9.01
N PRO A 113 1.06 -14.59 -9.62
CA PRO A 113 2.53 -14.52 -9.60
C PRO A 113 3.09 -13.18 -10.09
N ASP A 114 2.50 -12.63 -11.14
CA ASP A 114 2.90 -11.35 -11.76
C ASP A 114 2.56 -10.11 -10.90
N CYS A 115 2.10 -10.30 -9.68
CA CYS A 115 1.82 -9.25 -8.71
C CYS A 115 2.60 -9.44 -7.40
N LEU A 116 3.40 -10.50 -7.28
CA LEU A 116 4.19 -10.79 -6.08
C LEU A 116 5.55 -10.09 -6.15
N ALA A 117 5.87 -9.28 -5.15
CA ALA A 117 7.17 -8.64 -4.98
C ALA A 117 7.85 -9.12 -3.69
N GLU A 118 9.18 -9.17 -3.75
CA GLU A 118 10.02 -9.25 -2.57
C GLU A 118 10.31 -7.82 -2.07
N ALA A 119 10.22 -7.62 -0.76
CA ALA A 119 10.39 -6.32 -0.14
C ALA A 119 11.18 -6.42 1.17
N GLY A 120 12.01 -5.42 1.41
CA GLY A 120 12.63 -5.18 2.71
C GLY A 120 11.75 -4.29 3.57
N CYS A 121 11.75 -4.57 4.87
CA CYS A 121 11.29 -3.65 5.91
C CYS A 121 12.42 -3.52 6.93
N GLU A 122 12.63 -2.33 7.52
CA GLU A 122 13.75 -2.14 8.47
C GLU A 122 13.63 -3.08 9.71
N ILE A 123 14.72 -3.25 10.45
CA ILE A 123 14.74 -4.09 11.67
C ILE A 123 14.26 -3.32 12.90
N GLY A 124 13.63 -4.03 13.84
CA GLY A 124 13.22 -3.51 15.14
C GLY A 124 11.76 -3.03 15.19
N HIS A 125 10.94 -3.45 14.24
CA HIS A 125 9.57 -2.97 14.08
C HIS A 125 8.53 -3.80 14.83
N ASN A 126 7.42 -3.14 15.14
CA ASN A 126 6.22 -3.85 15.55
C ASN A 126 5.70 -4.63 14.35
N LYS A 127 5.30 -5.87 14.59
CA LYS A 127 4.59 -6.68 13.60
C LYS A 127 3.37 -7.31 14.24
N SER A 128 2.28 -7.35 13.48
CA SER A 128 1.04 -7.94 13.93
C SER A 128 0.69 -9.08 12.98
N LYS A 129 0.99 -10.31 13.42
CA LYS A 129 0.75 -11.54 12.65
C LYS A 129 -0.60 -12.12 13.04
N HIS A 130 -1.43 -12.38 12.03
CA HIS A 130 -2.82 -12.81 12.19
C HIS A 130 -3.18 -13.88 11.17
N ASP A 131 -4.12 -14.76 11.51
CA ASP A 131 -4.65 -15.72 10.55
C ASP A 131 -5.79 -15.08 9.74
N SER A 132 -5.56 -14.89 8.46
CA SER A 132 -6.49 -14.25 7.52
C SER A 132 -7.77 -15.06 7.30
N ASN A 133 -7.79 -16.34 7.71
CA ASN A 133 -8.97 -17.19 7.66
C ASN A 133 -10.13 -16.62 8.50
N TRP A 134 -9.84 -15.96 9.63
CA TRP A 134 -10.88 -15.29 10.43
C TRP A 134 -11.73 -14.34 9.62
N ILE A 135 -11.12 -13.61 8.69
CA ILE A 135 -11.81 -12.62 7.85
C ILE A 135 -12.34 -13.29 6.57
N THR A 136 -11.55 -14.20 5.98
CA THR A 136 -11.95 -14.91 4.76
C THR A 136 -13.27 -15.65 4.95
N TYR A 137 -13.38 -16.46 6.01
CA TYR A 137 -14.60 -17.24 6.24
C TYR A 137 -15.77 -16.39 6.76
N TYR A 138 -15.49 -15.23 7.39
CA TYR A 138 -16.55 -14.30 7.79
C TYR A 138 -17.33 -13.82 6.57
N PHE A 139 -16.64 -13.39 5.51
CA PHE A 139 -17.30 -12.90 4.29
C PHE A 139 -17.83 -14.00 3.38
N ARG A 140 -17.29 -15.22 3.45
CA ARG A 140 -17.83 -16.36 2.68
C ARG A 140 -19.12 -16.92 3.26
N ASN A 141 -19.50 -16.53 4.49
CA ASN A 141 -20.63 -17.12 5.22
C ASN A 141 -20.54 -18.67 5.29
N GLU A 142 -19.33 -19.21 5.29
CA GLU A 142 -19.06 -20.65 5.31
C GLU A 142 -19.02 -21.18 6.76
N ALA A 143 -19.34 -22.46 6.94
CA ALA A 143 -19.23 -23.12 8.25
C ALA A 143 -17.76 -23.44 8.60
N PRO A 144 -17.38 -23.45 9.90
CA PRO A 144 -18.20 -23.22 11.08
C PRO A 144 -18.48 -21.72 11.33
N LYS A 145 -19.62 -21.41 11.95
CA LYS A 145 -19.92 -20.05 12.41
C LYS A 145 -18.82 -19.56 13.36
N HIS A 146 -18.43 -18.31 13.19
CA HIS A 146 -17.47 -17.66 14.08
C HIS A 146 -17.96 -17.69 15.54
N PRO A 147 -17.07 -17.96 16.50
CA PRO A 147 -17.39 -17.78 17.91
C PRO A 147 -17.65 -16.29 18.20
N ALA A 148 -18.45 -15.99 19.24
CA ALA A 148 -18.84 -14.61 19.57
C ALA A 148 -17.64 -13.67 19.79
N HIS A 149 -16.52 -14.18 20.29
CA HIS A 149 -15.30 -13.42 20.58
C HIS A 149 -14.22 -13.57 19.49
N TRP A 150 -14.59 -13.93 18.25
CA TRP A 150 -13.62 -14.20 17.19
C TRP A 150 -12.70 -13.01 16.86
N LYS A 151 -13.17 -11.77 16.98
CA LYS A 151 -12.36 -10.56 16.79
C LYS A 151 -11.17 -10.52 17.76
N GLU A 152 -11.40 -10.98 18.99
CA GLU A 152 -10.36 -11.11 20.02
C GLU A 152 -9.36 -12.21 19.68
N LEU A 153 -9.85 -13.32 19.13
CA LEU A 153 -8.99 -14.42 18.68
C LEU A 153 -8.11 -13.99 17.51
N TYR A 154 -8.68 -13.28 16.54
CA TYR A 154 -7.95 -12.69 15.42
C TYR A 154 -6.85 -11.75 15.94
N TRP A 155 -7.20 -10.73 16.74
CA TRP A 155 -6.22 -9.76 17.24
C TRP A 155 -5.21 -10.37 18.22
N GLY A 156 -5.62 -11.40 18.95
CA GLY A 156 -4.75 -12.22 19.78
C GLY A 156 -3.77 -13.11 19.00
N GLY A 157 -3.87 -13.16 17.67
CA GLY A 157 -3.00 -13.94 16.80
C GLY A 157 -3.28 -15.44 16.87
N LYS A 158 -4.50 -15.84 17.23
CA LYS A 158 -4.89 -17.25 17.29
C LYS A 158 -5.21 -17.77 15.87
N PRO A 159 -4.84 -19.02 15.54
CA PRO A 159 -5.23 -19.62 14.28
C PRO A 159 -6.75 -19.83 14.22
N TYR A 160 -7.32 -19.77 13.03
CA TYR A 160 -8.70 -20.15 12.77
C TYR A 160 -8.86 -21.67 13.00
N PRO A 161 -9.92 -22.11 13.69
CA PRO A 161 -10.06 -23.51 14.07
C PRO A 161 -10.29 -24.41 12.85
N HIS A 162 -9.73 -25.61 12.90
CA HIS A 162 -9.94 -26.69 11.92
C HIS A 162 -9.51 -26.37 10.48
N GLN A 163 -8.73 -25.32 10.26
CA GLN A 163 -8.17 -24.95 8.96
C GLN A 163 -6.67 -24.75 9.06
N ASN A 164 -5.96 -24.91 7.94
CA ASN A 164 -4.57 -24.52 7.86
C ASN A 164 -4.46 -22.99 7.88
N PRO A 165 -3.68 -22.39 8.79
CA PRO A 165 -3.58 -20.94 8.88
C PRO A 165 -3.04 -20.31 7.60
N VAL A 166 -3.64 -19.18 7.21
CA VAL A 166 -3.14 -18.30 6.16
C VAL A 166 -2.66 -17.04 6.85
N TRP A 167 -1.40 -17.06 7.27
CA TRP A 167 -0.82 -15.96 8.02
C TRP A 167 -0.67 -14.71 7.15
N GLU A 168 -1.18 -13.59 7.64
CA GLU A 168 -0.82 -12.25 7.18
C GLU A 168 -0.04 -11.53 8.29
N THR A 169 0.97 -10.78 7.91
CA THR A 169 1.74 -9.91 8.80
C THR A 169 1.44 -8.46 8.42
N ILE A 170 1.09 -7.65 9.42
CA ILE A 170 0.90 -6.21 9.26
C ILE A 170 2.12 -5.50 9.83
N VAL A 171 2.73 -4.61 9.04
CA VAL A 171 3.87 -3.77 9.42
C VAL A 171 3.50 -2.29 9.39
N ASP A 172 4.14 -1.49 10.23
CA ASP A 172 3.87 -0.05 10.41
C ASP A 172 5.01 0.83 9.87
N ARG A 173 5.85 0.27 9.00
CA ARG A 173 7.00 0.95 8.41
C ARG A 173 7.03 0.80 6.89
N PRO A 174 7.74 1.71 6.18
CA PRO A 174 7.82 1.65 4.73
C PRO A 174 8.42 0.34 4.25
N LEU A 175 7.86 -0.20 3.17
CA LEU A 175 8.45 -1.30 2.42
C LEU A 175 9.35 -0.74 1.34
N VAL A 176 10.55 -1.29 1.23
CA VAL A 176 11.47 -1.07 0.10
C VAL A 176 11.32 -2.26 -0.83
N LEU A 177 10.80 -2.03 -2.03
CA LEU A 177 10.76 -3.09 -3.04
C LEU A 177 12.17 -3.31 -3.54
N TRP A 178 12.73 -4.48 -3.23
CA TRP A 178 14.01 -4.86 -3.79
C TRP A 178 13.89 -4.96 -5.30
N ASN A 179 14.97 -4.64 -6.01
CA ASN A 179 14.94 -4.41 -7.45
C ASN A 179 14.56 -5.68 -8.23
N THR A 180 13.26 -5.94 -8.31
CA THR A 180 12.62 -7.09 -8.95
C THR A 180 12.30 -6.77 -10.40
N GLU A 181 12.17 -7.82 -11.22
CA GLU A 181 11.68 -7.71 -12.60
C GLU A 181 10.31 -7.00 -12.66
N LEU A 182 9.48 -7.19 -11.62
CA LEU A 182 8.19 -6.52 -11.46
C LEU A 182 8.34 -4.99 -11.41
N ARG A 183 9.20 -4.46 -10.52
CA ARG A 183 9.45 -3.00 -10.40
C ARG A 183 9.92 -2.42 -11.72
N GLN A 184 10.85 -3.09 -12.40
CA GLN A 184 11.37 -2.62 -13.69
C GLN A 184 10.29 -2.64 -14.77
N SER A 185 9.51 -3.72 -14.85
CA SER A 185 8.39 -3.87 -15.80
C SER A 185 7.34 -2.76 -15.62
N VAL A 186 6.94 -2.49 -14.38
CA VAL A 186 5.98 -1.42 -14.06
C VAL A 186 6.55 -0.04 -14.38
N SER A 187 7.81 0.23 -14.02
CA SER A 187 8.48 1.49 -14.32
C SER A 187 8.56 1.75 -15.83
N ASN A 188 8.94 0.74 -16.62
CA ASN A 188 9.00 0.84 -18.07
C ASN A 188 7.64 1.19 -18.68
N ARG A 189 6.57 0.48 -18.28
CA ARG A 189 5.21 0.75 -18.75
C ARG A 189 4.75 2.16 -18.39
N LEU A 190 4.97 2.61 -17.15
CA LEU A 190 4.60 3.97 -16.76
C LEU A 190 5.40 5.04 -17.53
N HIS A 191 6.64 4.77 -17.92
CA HIS A 191 7.41 5.68 -18.77
C HIS A 191 6.90 5.76 -20.21
N GLU A 192 6.28 4.70 -20.71
CA GLU A 192 5.60 4.66 -22.01
C GLU A 192 4.24 5.37 -21.95
N GLU A 193 3.46 5.13 -20.89
CA GLU A 193 2.13 5.71 -20.69
C GLU A 193 2.18 7.20 -20.30
N LEU A 194 3.16 7.61 -19.50
CA LEU A 194 3.38 8.98 -19.03
C LEU A 194 4.70 9.52 -19.59
N PRO A 195 4.82 9.67 -20.93
CA PRO A 195 6.04 10.17 -21.53
C PRO A 195 6.29 11.56 -20.97
N CYS A 196 7.53 11.85 -20.54
CA CYS A 196 7.93 13.15 -19.98
C CYS A 196 7.49 13.42 -18.53
N SER A 197 6.98 12.45 -17.76
CA SER A 197 6.75 12.69 -16.32
C SER A 197 8.06 12.94 -15.57
N PHE A 198 8.41 14.22 -15.37
CA PHE A 198 9.55 14.63 -14.55
C PHE A 198 9.40 14.10 -13.13
N LEU A 199 8.18 14.19 -12.57
CA LEU A 199 7.89 13.77 -11.21
C LEU A 199 8.11 12.28 -10.99
N LEU A 200 7.67 11.42 -11.91
CA LEU A 200 7.91 9.98 -11.81
C LEU A 200 9.41 9.68 -11.80
N ARG A 201 10.15 10.27 -12.75
CA ARG A 201 11.58 10.03 -12.91
C ARG A 201 12.38 10.54 -11.72
N LEU A 202 12.09 11.76 -11.29
CA LEU A 202 12.71 12.34 -10.10
C LEU A 202 12.34 11.55 -8.85
N GLY A 203 11.10 11.10 -8.72
CA GLY A 203 10.63 10.27 -7.61
C GLY A 203 11.37 8.93 -7.52
N ILE A 204 11.52 8.23 -8.64
CA ILE A 204 12.30 6.97 -8.71
C ILE A 204 13.73 7.21 -8.23
N LEU A 205 14.40 8.22 -8.79
CA LEU A 205 15.78 8.56 -8.42
C LEU A 205 15.90 9.03 -6.97
N ALA A 206 14.92 9.79 -6.48
CA ALA A 206 14.84 10.22 -5.09
C ALA A 206 14.78 8.99 -4.16
N CYS A 207 13.87 8.05 -4.41
CA CYS A 207 13.70 6.85 -3.61
C CYS A 207 14.94 5.94 -3.62
N ASP A 208 15.61 5.82 -4.77
CA ASP A 208 16.89 5.10 -4.88
C ASP A 208 18.03 5.76 -4.09
N LEU A 209 17.96 7.08 -3.89
CA LEU A 209 18.88 7.87 -3.06
C LEU A 209 18.45 7.97 -1.59
N GLY A 210 17.32 7.35 -1.21
CA GLY A 210 16.78 7.37 0.15
C GLY A 210 15.95 8.62 0.48
N TYR A 211 15.50 9.36 -0.52
CA TYR A 211 14.59 10.49 -0.36
C TYR A 211 13.13 10.11 -0.65
N GLU A 212 12.21 10.84 -0.04
CA GLU A 212 10.77 10.56 -0.10
C GLU A 212 10.07 11.59 -0.96
N LEU A 213 10.04 11.36 -2.28
CA LEU A 213 9.43 12.28 -3.23
C LEU A 213 8.44 11.54 -4.12
N GLY A 214 7.29 12.16 -4.36
CA GLY A 214 6.28 11.63 -5.28
C GLY A 214 5.47 10.48 -4.71
N ARG A 215 5.60 10.10 -3.43
CA ARG A 215 4.75 9.01 -2.88
C ARG A 215 3.27 9.35 -2.95
N THR A 216 2.42 8.32 -3.06
CA THR A 216 0.97 8.51 -2.95
C THR A 216 0.49 8.38 -1.51
N SER A 217 -0.44 9.21 -1.09
CA SER A 217 -1.24 9.00 0.12
C SER A 217 -2.72 8.82 -0.25
N ILE A 218 -3.45 8.08 0.58
CA ILE A 218 -4.89 7.89 0.42
C ILE A 218 -5.58 8.57 1.57
N THR A 219 -6.51 9.47 1.27
CA THR A 219 -7.22 10.27 2.26
C THR A 219 -8.72 10.02 2.15
N LEU A 220 -9.39 9.96 3.31
CA LEU A 220 -10.85 9.99 3.37
C LEU A 220 -11.31 11.42 3.59
N VAL A 221 -12.10 11.93 2.65
CA VAL A 221 -12.73 13.25 2.75
C VAL A 221 -14.24 13.05 2.83
N LYS A 222 -14.86 13.64 3.86
CA LYS A 222 -16.33 13.69 3.91
C LYS A 222 -16.82 14.79 2.99
N GLU A 223 -17.57 14.43 1.96
CA GLU A 223 -18.24 15.37 1.07
C GLU A 223 -19.73 15.05 1.02
N ASN A 224 -20.57 16.00 1.43
CA ASN A 224 -22.02 15.79 1.54
C ASN A 224 -22.35 14.53 2.38
N ASP A 225 -23.12 13.60 1.79
CA ASP A 225 -23.55 12.32 2.39
C ASP A 225 -22.66 11.13 2.01
N CYS A 226 -21.45 11.37 1.47
CA CYS A 226 -20.50 10.32 1.13
C CYS A 226 -19.13 10.51 1.79
N LEU A 227 -18.43 9.38 1.98
CA LEU A 227 -16.99 9.37 2.26
C LEU A 227 -16.27 9.15 0.94
N GLN A 228 -15.57 10.17 0.46
CA GLN A 228 -14.77 10.07 -0.75
C GLN A 228 -13.37 9.59 -0.40
N VAL A 229 -12.93 8.53 -1.07
CA VAL A 229 -11.53 8.09 -1.07
C VAL A 229 -10.80 8.88 -2.13
N ARG A 230 -9.77 9.64 -1.75
CA ARG A 230 -8.94 10.44 -2.65
C ARG A 230 -7.50 9.95 -2.64
N HIS A 231 -6.88 9.96 -3.81
CA HIS A 231 -5.46 9.65 -3.98
C HIS A 231 -4.69 10.96 -4.21
N MET A 232 -3.65 11.19 -3.43
CA MET A 232 -2.82 12.38 -3.54
C MET A 232 -1.37 11.98 -3.78
N ILE A 233 -0.68 12.66 -4.70
CA ILE A 233 0.76 12.51 -4.90
C ILE A 233 1.46 13.65 -4.19
N SER A 234 2.34 13.36 -3.25
CA SER A 234 3.06 14.40 -2.51
C SER A 234 4.22 14.96 -3.35
N PHE A 235 4.35 16.28 -3.39
CA PHE A 235 5.49 16.96 -3.99
C PHE A 235 6.01 18.05 -3.06
N ASP A 236 7.28 17.97 -2.70
CA ASP A 236 7.99 19.02 -1.97
C ASP A 236 9.08 19.59 -2.90
N GLU A 237 8.89 20.85 -3.31
CA GLU A 237 9.79 21.55 -4.22
C GLU A 237 11.21 21.68 -3.64
N LYS A 238 11.35 21.94 -2.34
CA LYS A 238 12.66 22.10 -1.70
C LYS A 238 13.41 20.77 -1.71
N LEU A 239 12.71 19.68 -1.41
CA LEU A 239 13.25 18.33 -1.49
C LEU A 239 13.62 17.97 -2.94
N ALA A 240 12.77 18.30 -3.92
CA ALA A 240 13.04 18.07 -5.32
C ALA A 240 14.34 18.76 -5.78
N ILE A 241 14.56 20.02 -5.38
CA ILE A 241 15.80 20.76 -5.67
C ILE A 241 17.01 20.08 -5.01
N GLU A 242 16.88 19.60 -3.78
CA GLU A 242 17.95 18.86 -3.09
C GLU A 242 18.32 17.57 -3.82
N VAL A 243 17.31 16.78 -4.21
CA VAL A 243 17.51 15.54 -4.96
C VAL A 243 18.23 15.81 -6.28
N VAL A 244 17.81 16.84 -7.04
CA VAL A 244 18.48 17.22 -8.30
C VAL A 244 19.94 17.60 -8.05
N LYS A 245 20.25 18.34 -6.98
CA LYS A 245 21.64 18.68 -6.62
C LYS A 245 22.46 17.44 -6.27
N GLU A 246 21.89 16.51 -5.53
CA GLU A 246 22.55 15.25 -5.16
C GLU A 246 22.80 14.37 -6.40
N ILE A 247 21.85 14.27 -7.33
CA ILE A 247 22.02 13.53 -8.60
C ILE A 247 23.16 14.16 -9.40
N LYS A 248 23.17 15.49 -9.59
CA LYS A 248 24.27 16.18 -10.28
C LYS A 248 25.64 15.88 -9.67
N ARG A 249 25.70 15.71 -8.35
CA ARG A 249 26.94 15.47 -7.60
C ARG A 249 27.38 14.00 -7.64
N THR A 250 26.44 13.06 -7.59
CA THR A 250 26.73 11.64 -7.34
C THR A 250 26.48 10.73 -8.53
N LYS A 251 25.55 11.09 -9.41
CA LYS A 251 25.12 10.33 -10.59
C LYS A 251 24.79 11.28 -11.76
N PRO A 252 25.74 12.12 -12.20
CA PRO A 252 25.49 13.14 -13.23
C PRO A 252 24.94 12.55 -14.54
N GLU A 253 25.29 11.30 -14.86
CA GLU A 253 24.78 10.56 -16.01
C GLU A 253 23.25 10.38 -16.00
N TYR A 254 22.60 10.40 -14.83
CA TYR A 254 21.14 10.27 -14.74
C TYR A 254 20.39 11.58 -15.01
N MET A 255 21.09 12.71 -15.11
CA MET A 255 20.47 14.01 -15.42
C MET A 255 19.80 14.03 -16.79
N ILE A 256 20.30 13.23 -17.75
CA ILE A 256 19.69 13.11 -19.08
C ILE A 256 18.26 12.56 -19.00
N HIS A 257 17.98 11.72 -18.00
CA HIS A 257 16.65 11.15 -17.81
C HIS A 257 15.66 12.16 -17.23
N LEU A 258 16.12 13.23 -16.60
CA LEU A 258 15.27 14.27 -16.00
C LEU A 258 14.91 15.40 -16.97
N GLN A 259 15.43 15.39 -18.20
CA GLN A 259 15.03 16.39 -19.18
C GLN A 259 13.59 16.15 -19.64
N PRO A 260 12.68 17.12 -19.48
CA PRO A 260 11.36 16.99 -20.07
C PRO A 260 11.52 16.94 -21.60
N LYS A 261 10.76 16.09 -22.30
CA LYS A 261 10.81 16.08 -23.77
C LYS A 261 10.02 17.26 -24.38
N ASP A 262 9.16 17.88 -23.58
CA ASP A 262 8.36 19.05 -23.91
C ASP A 262 8.57 20.08 -22.80
N GLU A 263 9.09 21.26 -23.16
CA GLU A 263 9.44 22.32 -22.20
C GLU A 263 8.20 22.91 -21.52
N ASP A 264 7.02 22.78 -22.12
CA ASP A 264 5.75 23.28 -21.60
C ASP A 264 5.04 22.27 -20.68
N ILE A 265 5.48 21.00 -20.68
CA ILE A 265 4.87 19.92 -19.91
C ILE A 265 5.88 19.33 -18.92
N PHE A 266 5.87 19.88 -17.71
CA PHE A 266 6.79 19.46 -16.65
C PHE A 266 6.19 18.37 -15.75
N PHE A 267 4.92 18.47 -15.38
CA PHE A 267 4.24 17.53 -14.48
C PHE A 267 3.16 16.75 -15.22
N ILE A 268 3.44 15.46 -15.48
CA ILE A 268 2.42 14.50 -15.89
C ILE A 268 2.29 13.47 -14.78
N VAL A 269 1.08 13.30 -14.26
CA VAL A 269 0.75 12.31 -13.24
C VAL A 269 -0.36 11.40 -13.78
N PRO A 270 -0.47 10.16 -13.27
CA PRO A 270 -1.59 9.29 -13.62
C PRO A 270 -2.91 9.99 -13.27
N ASP A 271 -3.91 9.85 -14.15
CA ASP A 271 -5.26 10.26 -13.80
C ASP A 271 -5.84 9.27 -12.76
N SER A 272 -5.85 9.70 -11.51
CA SER A 272 -6.38 8.91 -10.39
C SER A 272 -7.88 9.08 -10.20
N SER A 273 -8.60 9.82 -11.07
CA SER A 273 -10.04 10.05 -10.92
C SER A 273 -10.85 8.74 -10.95
N SER A 274 -10.42 7.75 -11.74
CA SER A 274 -10.98 6.39 -11.75
C SER A 274 -10.73 5.62 -10.44
N SER A 275 -9.71 6.03 -9.69
CA SER A 275 -9.37 5.44 -8.41
C SER A 275 -10.17 6.06 -7.27
N ASP A 276 -10.71 7.26 -7.43
CA ASP A 276 -11.53 7.90 -6.40
C ASP A 276 -12.95 7.30 -6.40
N PHE A 277 -13.48 7.02 -5.22
CA PHE A 277 -14.84 6.46 -5.10
C PHE A 277 -15.55 6.96 -3.85
N CYS A 278 -16.88 6.93 -3.90
CA CYS A 278 -17.74 7.32 -2.80
C CYS A 278 -18.26 6.09 -2.06
N ILE A 279 -18.01 6.04 -0.75
CA ILE A 279 -18.69 5.11 0.13
C ILE A 279 -19.99 5.79 0.56
N THR A 280 -21.12 5.28 0.08
CA THR A 280 -22.45 5.79 0.44
C THR A 280 -23.26 4.71 1.15
N HIS A 281 -24.24 5.11 1.95
CA HIS A 281 -25.24 4.19 2.49
C HIS A 281 -26.15 3.57 1.42
N ARG A 282 -26.03 3.96 0.14
CA ARG A 282 -27.00 3.65 -0.93
C ARG A 282 -26.44 2.81 -2.09
N CYS A 283 -25.26 2.21 -1.98
CA CYS A 283 -24.76 1.33 -3.04
C CYS A 283 -25.37 -0.07 -2.93
N PHE A 284 -26.43 -0.34 -3.71
CA PHE A 284 -26.84 -1.71 -4.04
C PHE A 284 -25.78 -2.35 -4.96
N PRO A 285 -25.56 -3.68 -4.92
CA PRO A 285 -24.41 -4.34 -5.56
C PRO A 285 -24.42 -4.37 -7.10
N LYS A 286 -25.29 -3.61 -7.77
CA LYS A 286 -25.51 -3.72 -9.22
C LYS A 286 -24.96 -2.56 -10.05
N GLU A 287 -24.39 -1.53 -9.44
CA GLU A 287 -23.98 -0.32 -10.18
C GLU A 287 -22.60 0.21 -9.79
N CYS A 288 -21.60 -0.68 -9.68
CA CYS A 288 -20.20 -0.27 -9.84
C CYS A 288 -19.60 -1.09 -11.00
N PRO A 289 -19.12 -0.45 -12.08
CA PRO A 289 -18.41 -1.13 -13.16
C PRO A 289 -17.10 -1.77 -12.68
#